data_AF-A0A8X8APZ2-F1
#
_entry.id   AF-A0A8X8APZ2-F1
#
_cell.length_a   1.000
_cell.length_b   1.000
_cell.length_c   1.000
_cell.angle_alpha   90.00
_cell.angle_beta   90.00
_cell.angle_gamma   90.00
#
_symmetry.space_group_name_H-M   'P 1'
#
loop_
_entity.id
_entity.type
_entity.pdbx_description
1 polymer ?
#
loop_
_entity_poly.entity_id
_entity_poly.type
_entity_poly.pdbx_seq_one_letter_code
_entity_poly.pdbx_strand_id
1 'polypeptide(L)' 'MGPLQLADLIGLDVCLSIMKVLHEGLGDPKYAPCPLLVQYVDAGRLGRKRGMGVYDYRKKPVTPSPRL' A
#
# COMPACT_ATOMS: atom_id res chain seq x y z
N MET A 1 11.82 -7.93 -3.10
CA MET A 1 10.70 -7.06 -2.64
C MET A 1 9.51 -7.32 -3.56
N GLY A 2 8.33 -7.62 -3.00
CA GLY A 2 7.13 -7.85 -3.80
C GLY A 2 6.47 -6.53 -4.25
N PRO A 3 5.54 -6.55 -5.21
CA PRO A 3 4.86 -5.35 -5.72
C PRO A 3 4.14 -4.56 -4.61
N LEU A 4 3.51 -5.26 -3.66
CA LEU A 4 2.84 -4.62 -2.50
C LEU A 4 3.83 -3.96 -1.54
N GLN A 5 5.01 -4.57 -1.37
CA GLN A 5 6.06 -4.01 -0.51
C GLN A 5 6.72 -2.79 -1.17
N LEU A 6 6.80 -2.77 -2.50
CA LEU A 6 7.23 -1.62 -3.27
C LEU A 6 6.20 -0.49 -3.20
N ALA A 7 4.91 -0.79 -3.31
CA ALA A 7 3.84 0.20 -3.16
C ALA A 7 3.88 0.89 -1.78
N ASP A 8 4.13 0.13 -0.70
CA ASP A 8 4.32 0.69 0.64
C ASP A 8 5.60 1.52 0.77
N LEU A 9 6.62 1.27 -0.05
CA LEU A 9 7.84 2.08 -0.10
C LEU A 9 7.60 3.41 -0.82
N ILE A 10 6.89 3.37 -1.96
CA ILE A 10 6.53 4.57 -2.75
C ILE A 10 5.52 5.43 -2.00
N GLY A 11 4.52 4.80 -1.40
CA GLY A 11 3.41 5.43 -0.71
C GLY A 11 2.06 5.10 -1.37
N LEU A 12 1.12 4.61 -0.57
CA LEU A 12 -0.21 4.22 -1.08
C LEU A 12 -1.03 5.42 -1.57
N ASP A 13 -0.79 6.61 -1.02
CA ASP A 13 -1.34 7.89 -1.49
C ASP A 13 -0.88 8.25 -2.90
N VAL A 14 0.40 8.02 -3.19
CA VAL A 14 0.99 8.28 -4.52
C VAL A 14 0.42 7.29 -5.53
N CYS A 15 0.37 5.99 -5.18
CA CYS A 15 -0.24 4.98 -6.03
C CYS A 15 -1.72 5.30 -6.33
N LEU A 16 -2.48 5.71 -5.33
CA LEU A 16 -3.89 6.10 -5.51
C LEU A 16 -4.02 7.32 -6.43
N SER A 17 -3.15 8.32 -6.29
CA SER A 17 -3.18 9.52 -7.12
C SER A 17 -2.88 9.20 -8.58
N ILE A 18 -1.88 8.34 -8.85
CA ILE A 18 -1.55 7.88 -10.20
C ILE A 18 -2.74 7.13 -10.82
N MET A 19 -3.36 6.22 -10.08
CA MET A 19 -4.53 5.48 -10.59
C MET A 19 -5.70 6.40 -10.93
N LYS A 20 -5.99 7.41 -10.10
CA LYS A 20 -7.04 8.40 -10.39
C LYS A 20 -6.73 9.18 -11.67
N VAL A 21 -5.50 9.67 -11.83
CA VAL A 21 -5.08 10.38 -13.05
C VAL A 21 -5.18 9.49 -14.28
N LEU A 22 -4.74 8.24 -14.19
CA LEU A 22 -4.83 7.28 -15.31
C LEU A 22 -6.29 6.94 -15.64
N HIS A 23 -7.15 6.77 -14.63
CA HIS A 23 -8.56 6.48 -14.82
C HIS A 23 -9.30 7.67 -15.44
N GLU A 24 -9.06 8.89 -14.95
CA GLU A 24 -9.65 10.12 -15.49
C GLU A 24 -9.14 10.44 -16.90
N GLY A 25 -7.85 10.21 -17.16
CA GLY A 25 -7.23 10.53 -18.45
C GLY A 25 -7.49 9.50 -19.55
N LEU A 26 -7.62 8.22 -19.22
CA LEU A 26 -7.81 7.13 -20.19
C LEU A 26 -9.24 6.59 -20.23
N GLY A 27 -10.05 6.84 -19.20
CA GLY A 27 -11.44 6.36 -19.12
C GLY A 27 -11.59 4.83 -19.04
N ASP A 28 -10.49 4.10 -18.81
CA ASP A 28 -10.48 2.63 -18.83
C ASP A 28 -10.60 2.07 -17.39
N PRO A 29 -11.60 1.21 -17.12
CA PRO A 29 -11.84 0.66 -15.79
C PRO A 29 -10.67 -0.17 -15.24
N LYS A 30 -9.72 -0.62 -16.07
CA LYS A 30 -8.51 -1.31 -15.58
C LYS A 30 -7.62 -0.43 -14.70
N TYR A 31 -7.75 0.89 -14.79
CA TYR A 31 -7.02 1.85 -13.96
C TYR A 31 -7.83 2.34 -12.75
N ALA A 32 -9.08 1.87 -12.60
CA ALA A 32 -9.90 2.26 -11.47
C ALA A 32 -9.22 1.82 -10.15
N PRO A 33 -9.05 2.73 -9.18
CA PRO A 33 -8.45 2.38 -7.90
C PRO A 33 -9.33 1.38 -7.14
N CYS A 34 -8.71 0.33 -6.59
CA CYS A 34 -9.42 -0.65 -5.77
C CYS A 34 -10.00 0.03 -4.51
N PRO A 35 -11.25 -0.24 -4.11
CA PRO A 35 -11.84 0.35 -2.91
C PRO A 35 -11.00 0.15 -1.65
N LEU A 36 -10.31 -0.99 -1.52
CA LEU A 36 -9.43 -1.27 -0.39
C LEU A 36 -8.24 -0.31 -0.31
N LEU A 37 -7.67 0.07 -1.47
CA LEU A 37 -6.58 1.04 -1.52
C LEU A 37 -7.04 2.42 -1.06
N VAL A 38 -8.24 2.82 -1.47
CA VAL A 38 -8.86 4.09 -1.02
C VAL A 38 -9.03 4.09 0.50
N GLN A 39 -9.61 3.02 1.06
CA GLN A 39 -9.78 2.88 2.51
C GLN A 39 -8.45 2.95 3.28
N TYR A 40 -7.37 2.40 2.73
CA TYR A 40 -6.05 2.49 3.37
C TYR A 40 -5.52 3.92 3.40
N VAL A 41 -5.65 4.66 2.30
CA VAL A 41 -5.24 6.06 2.25
C VAL A 41 -6.09 6.93 3.18
N ASP A 42 -7.41 6.73 3.18
CA ASP A 42 -8.34 7.45 4.06
C ASP A 42 -8.06 7.18 5.56
N ALA A 43 -7.65 5.95 5.89
CA ALA A 43 -7.23 5.58 7.24
C ALA A 43 -5.79 6.02 7.60
N GLY A 44 -5.10 6.76 6.72
CA GLY A 44 -3.72 7.23 6.94
C GLY A 44 -2.65 6.14 6.87
N ARG A 45 -2.98 4.95 6.34
CA ARG A 45 -2.03 3.85 6.11
C ARG A 45 -1.25 4.12 4.82
N LEU A 46 -0.26 5.01 4.89
CA LEU A 46 0.45 5.49 3.70
C LEU A 46 1.67 4.65 3.32
N GLY A 47 1.92 3.52 3.99
CA GLY A 47 3.10 2.69 3.72
C GLY A 47 4.17 2.81 4.79
N ARG A 48 5.40 2.45 4.41
CA ARG A 48 6.56 2.37 5.30
C ARG A 48 6.88 3.71 5.98
N LYS A 49 6.64 4.84 5.30
CA LYS A 49 6.83 6.20 5.85
C LYS A 49 5.98 6.48 7.10
N ARG A 50 4.85 5.79 7.27
CA ARG A 50 3.98 5.89 8.47
C ARG A 50 4.10 4.66 9.38
N GLY A 51 5.00 3.74 9.08
CA GLY A 51 5.13 2.46 9.78
C GLY A 51 3.99 1.48 9.50
N MET A 52 3.02 1.83 8.65
CA MET A 52 1.86 1.00 8.34
C MET A 52 1.32 1.33 6.95
N GLY A 53 1.21 0.29 6.12
CA GLY A 53 0.61 0.32 4.79
C GLY A 53 -0.19 -0.95 4.54
N VAL A 54 0.08 -1.65 3.44
CA VAL A 54 -0.36 -3.04 3.26
C VAL A 54 0.21 -3.93 4.36
N TYR A 55 1.48 -3.73 4.72
CA TYR A 55 2.14 -4.40 5.84
C TYR A 55 2.23 -3.51 7.09
N ASP A 56 2.27 -4.13 8.27
CA ASP A 56 2.60 -3.43 9.53
C ASP A 56 4.12 -3.46 9.74
N TYR A 57 4.77 -2.32 9.49
CA TYR A 57 6.22 -2.17 9.64
C TYR A 57 6.64 -1.83 11.07
N ARG A 58 5.68 -1.66 12.01
CA ARG A 58 5.98 -1.48 13.43
C ARG A 58 6.29 -2.80 14.13
N LYS A 59 5.84 -3.92 13.56
CA LYS A 59 6.15 -5.25 14.10
C LYS A 59 7.59 -5.61 13.73
N LYS A 60 8.46 -5.73 14.75
CA LYS A 60 9.74 -6.43 14.60
C LYS A 60 9.47 -7.87 14.16
N PRO A 61 10.31 -8.46 13.28
CA PRO A 61 10.14 -9.85 12.89
C PRO A 61 10.17 -10.72 14.16
N VAL A 62 9.13 -11.53 14.35
CA VAL A 62 9.10 -12.56 15.37
C VAL A 62 10.12 -13.62 14.97
N THR A 63 11.28 -13.63 15.62
CA THR A 63 12.24 -14.73 15.50
C THR A 63 11.57 -15.96 16.12
N PRO A 64 11.29 -17.02 15.36
CA PRO A 64 10.81 -18.25 15.96
C PRO A 64 11.98 -18.87 16.73
N SER A 65 11.93 -18.83 18.06
CA SER A 65 12.85 -19.58 18.91
C SER A 65 12.60 -21.07 18.68
N PRO A 66 13.63 -21.88 18.35
CA PRO A 66 13.48 -23.32 18.26
C PRO A 66 13.11 -23.84 19.65
N ARG A 67 11.98 -24.57 19.73
CA ARG A 67 11.64 -25.33 20.94
C ARG A 67 12.60 -26.52 20.98
N LEU A 68 13.56 -26.47 21.90
CA LEU A 68 14.31 -27.64 22.36
C LEU A 68 13.38 -28.56 23.16
#